data_AF-A0A8T6V9F3-F1
#
_entry.id   AF-A0A8T6V9F3-F1
#
_cell.length_a   1.000
_cell.length_b   1.000
_cell.length_c   1.000
_cell.angle_alpha   90.00
_cell.angle_beta   90.00
_cell.angle_gamma   90.00
#
_symmetry.space_group_name_H-M   'P 1'
#
loop_
_entity.id
_entity.type
_entity.pdbx_description
1 polymer ?
#
loop_
_entity_poly.entity_id
_entity_poly.type
_entity_poly.pdbx_seq_one_letter_code
_entity_poly.pdbx_strand_id
1 'polypeptide(L)'
;MSPSKLDRYLNILETLVDRPRKTDQIAYKTRMKQPMVKHHLVFLVANDVVEKRSSSNKQVFYAITEKGFAVFKTLRAMKYAQKLRDSLSVIDEASEVASVLLKHNPQGKKR
;
A
#
# COMPACT_ATOMS: atom_id res chain seq x y z
N MET A 1 2.82 -13.38 -0.57
CA MET A 1 2.39 -12.78 0.72
C MET A 1 0.98 -12.25 0.59
N SER A 2 0.10 -12.59 1.54
CA SER A 2 -1.23 -12.02 1.63
C SER A 2 -1.14 -10.56 2.11
N PRO A 3 -1.92 -9.62 1.55
CA PRO A 3 -1.89 -8.23 2.00
C PRO A 3 -2.31 -8.13 3.46
N SER A 4 -1.55 -7.33 4.23
CA SER A 4 -1.84 -7.02 5.63
C SER A 4 -3.17 -6.27 5.77
N LYS A 5 -3.68 -6.13 6.99
CA LYS A 5 -4.88 -5.32 7.24
C LYS A 5 -4.69 -3.87 6.77
N LEU A 6 -3.51 -3.28 7.00
CA LEU A 6 -3.17 -1.93 6.59
C LEU A 6 -3.08 -1.80 5.06
N ASP A 7 -2.51 -2.79 4.38
CA ASP A 7 -2.44 -2.83 2.91
C ASP A 7 -3.84 -2.84 2.29
N ARG A 8 -4.79 -3.55 2.89
CA ARG A 8 -6.18 -3.59 2.39
C ARG A 8 -6.85 -2.22 2.49
N TYR A 9 -6.64 -1.51 3.60
CA TYR A 9 -7.12 -0.13 3.73
C TYR A 9 -6.45 0.80 2.72
N LEU A 10 -5.12 0.73 2.59
CA LEU A 10 -4.37 1.52 1.62
C LEU A 10 -4.87 1.28 0.19
N ASN A 11 -5.08 0.02 -0.20
CA ASN A 11 -5.61 -0.34 -1.51
C ASN A 11 -7.03 0.22 -1.72
N ILE A 12 -7.91 0.19 -0.71
CA ILE A 12 -9.24 0.82 -0.82
C ILE A 12 -9.09 2.33 -1.03
N LEU A 13 -8.31 3.01 -0.19
CA LEU A 13 -8.11 4.45 -0.29
C LEU A 13 -7.52 4.84 -1.65
N GLU A 14 -6.55 4.09 -2.16
CA GLU A 14 -5.96 4.29 -3.49
C GLU A 14 -7.02 4.26 -4.61
N THR A 15 -8.02 3.36 -4.51
CA THR A 15 -9.11 3.35 -5.51
C THR A 15 -10.01 4.58 -5.46
N LEU A 16 -10.08 5.27 -4.32
CA LEU A 16 -10.98 6.39 -4.07
C LEU A 16 -10.32 7.77 -4.28
N VAL A 17 -8.99 7.83 -4.40
CA VAL A 17 -8.23 9.07 -4.66
C VAL A 17 -8.63 9.72 -5.98
N ASP A 18 -8.86 8.90 -7.01
CA ASP A 18 -9.20 9.35 -8.36
C ASP A 18 -10.65 9.88 -8.44
N ARG A 19 -11.61 9.09 -7.93
CA ARG A 19 -13.03 9.44 -7.95
C ARG A 19 -13.84 8.60 -6.98
N PRO A 20 -15.05 9.05 -6.59
CA PRO A 20 -15.98 8.23 -5.80
C PRO A 20 -16.35 6.93 -6.52
N ARG A 21 -16.50 5.83 -5.77
CA ARG A 21 -16.81 4.51 -6.33
C ARG A 21 -17.84 3.74 -5.53
N LYS A 22 -18.53 2.82 -6.22
CA LYS A 22 -19.43 1.86 -5.58
C LYS A 22 -18.64 0.70 -4.95
N THR A 23 -19.28 -0.01 -4.03
CA THR A 23 -18.66 -1.13 -3.28
C THR A 23 -18.14 -2.24 -4.21
N ASP A 24 -18.90 -2.60 -5.24
CA ASP A 24 -18.56 -3.61 -6.25
C ASP A 24 -17.32 -3.20 -7.07
N GLN A 25 -17.24 -1.92 -7.47
CA GLN A 25 -16.09 -1.39 -8.19
C GLN A 25 -14.82 -1.39 -7.33
N ILE A 26 -14.95 -1.07 -6.03
CA ILE A 26 -13.84 -1.14 -5.07
C ILE A 26 -13.39 -2.60 -4.91
N ALA A 27 -14.34 -3.53 -4.74
CA ALA A 27 -14.08 -4.96 -4.64
C ALA A 27 -13.33 -5.50 -5.86
N TYR A 28 -13.77 -5.13 -7.07
CA TYR A 28 -13.11 -5.48 -8.32
C TYR A 28 -11.66 -4.96 -8.37
N LYS A 29 -11.47 -3.65 -8.13
CA LYS A 29 -10.13 -3.03 -8.21
C LYS A 29 -9.14 -3.55 -7.17
N THR A 30 -9.63 -3.85 -5.96
CA THR A 30 -8.80 -4.33 -4.86
C THR A 30 -8.64 -5.85 -4.84
N ARG A 31 -9.32 -6.58 -5.73
CA ARG A 31 -9.41 -8.05 -5.75
C ARG A 31 -9.88 -8.63 -4.41
N MET A 32 -10.77 -7.91 -3.73
CA MET A 32 -11.32 -8.28 -2.43
C MET A 32 -12.77 -8.72 -2.56
N LYS A 33 -13.19 -9.71 -1.76
CA LYS A 33 -14.62 -10.09 -1.70
C LYS A 33 -15.45 -8.91 -1.20
N GLN A 34 -16.59 -8.65 -1.84
CA GLN A 34 -17.46 -7.50 -1.52
C GLN A 34 -17.86 -7.41 -0.04
N PRO A 35 -18.15 -8.50 0.70
CA PRO A 35 -18.43 -8.43 2.14
C PRO A 35 -17.25 -7.87 2.96
N MET A 36 -16.02 -8.23 2.58
CA MET A 36 -14.81 -7.74 3.24
C MET A 36 -14.59 -6.26 2.97
N VAL A 37 -14.83 -5.80 1.74
CA VAL A 37 -14.81 -4.37 1.40
C VAL A 37 -15.87 -3.60 2.20
N LYS A 38 -17.10 -4.12 2.32
CA LYS A 38 -18.13 -3.49 3.16
C LYS A 38 -17.67 -3.33 4.61
N HIS A 39 -17.09 -4.38 5.19
CA HIS A 39 -16.58 -4.33 6.56
C HIS A 39 -15.48 -3.26 6.73
N HIS A 40 -14.54 -3.17 5.80
CA HIS A 40 -13.52 -2.13 5.83
C HIS A 40 -14.10 -0.72 5.65
N LEU A 41 -15.05 -0.54 4.74
CA LEU A 41 -15.71 0.75 4.51
C LEU A 41 -16.51 1.22 5.72
N VAL A 42 -17.14 0.32 6.48
CA VAL A 42 -17.80 0.68 7.75
C VAL A 42 -16.80 1.32 8.71
N PHE A 43 -15.62 0.72 8.87
CA PHE A 43 -14.58 1.28 9.73
C PHE A 43 -14.03 2.62 9.20
N LEU A 44 -13.77 2.72 7.89
CA LEU A 44 -13.24 3.94 7.28
C LEU A 44 -14.24 5.11 7.38
N VAL A 45 -15.54 4.83 7.25
CA VAL A 45 -16.61 5.81 7.43
C VAL A 45 -16.76 6.23 8.88
N ALA A 46 -16.71 5.28 9.82
CA ALA A 46 -16.79 5.58 11.26
C ALA A 46 -15.64 6.48 11.74
N ASN A 47 -14.50 6.50 11.02
CA ASN A 47 -13.34 7.32 11.36
C ASN A 47 -13.18 8.57 10.47
N ASP A 48 -14.19 8.91 9.67
CA ASP A 48 -14.18 10.07 8.78
C ASP A 48 -13.01 10.07 7.77
N VAL A 49 -12.54 8.89 7.38
CA VAL A 49 -11.51 8.70 6.33
C VAL A 49 -12.17 8.60 4.96
N VAL A 50 -13.41 8.11 4.93
CA VAL A 50 -14.22 7.95 3.71
C VAL A 50 -15.64 8.38 4.05
N GLU A 51 -16.34 9.01 3.13
CA GLU A 51 -17.74 9.38 3.29
C GLU A 51 -18.64 8.63 2.30
N LYS A 52 -19.92 8.46 2.67
CA LYS A 52 -20.95 7.93 1.78
C LYS A 52 -21.62 9.09 1.05
N ARG A 53 -21.64 9.04 -0.28
CA ARG A 53 -22.39 9.96 -1.14
C ARG A 53 -23.54 9.22 -1.80
N SER A 54 -24.75 9.74 -1.66
CA SER A 54 -25.93 9.23 -2.38
C SER A 54 -26.16 10.05 -3.63
N SER A 55 -26.37 9.38 -4.77
CA SER A 55 -26.88 10.02 -5.98
C SER A 55 -28.42 10.03 -5.97
N SER A 56 -29.03 10.87 -6.80
CA SER A 56 -30.49 10.96 -7.00
C SER A 56 -31.16 9.59 -7.23
N ASN A 57 -30.43 8.66 -7.84
CA ASN A 57 -30.91 7.29 -8.13
C ASN A 57 -30.75 6.31 -6.94
N LYS A 58 -30.65 6.79 -5.69
CA LYS A 58 -30.42 5.98 -4.47
C LYS A 58 -29.15 5.13 -4.48
N GLN A 59 -28.23 5.37 -5.42
CA GLN A 59 -26.96 4.66 -5.48
C GLN A 59 -25.98 5.25 -4.47
N VAL A 60 -25.35 4.37 -3.68
CA VAL A 60 -24.35 4.74 -2.68
C VAL A 60 -22.95 4.62 -3.28
N PHE A 61 -22.23 5.74 -3.27
CA PHE A 61 -20.83 5.85 -3.61
C PHE A 61 -20.02 6.16 -2.35
N TYR A 62 -18.75 5.81 -2.38
CA TYR A 62 -17.79 6.14 -1.34
C TYR A 62 -16.77 7.10 -1.92
N ALA A 63 -16.49 8.19 -1.20
CA ALA A 63 -15.51 9.19 -1.57
C ALA A 63 -14.49 9.35 -0.44
N ILE A 64 -13.24 9.65 -0.78
CA ILE A 64 -12.23 9.97 0.22
C ILE A 64 -12.50 11.38 0.77
N THR A 65 -12.37 11.56 2.09
CA THR A 65 -12.43 12.88 2.73
C THR A 65 -11.06 13.55 2.65
N GLU A 66 -10.95 14.83 3.02
CA GLU A 66 -9.64 15.50 3.13
C GLU A 66 -8.73 14.81 4.15
N LYS A 67 -9.29 14.47 5.33
CA LYS A 67 -8.62 13.65 6.35
C LYS A 67 -8.17 12.32 5.78
N GLY A 68 -9.04 11.65 5.02
CA GLY A 68 -8.71 10.40 4.36
C GLY A 68 -7.57 10.51 3.36
N PHE A 69 -7.51 11.62 2.63
CA PHE A 69 -6.44 11.89 1.68
C PHE A 69 -5.10 12.12 2.38
N ALA A 70 -5.09 12.81 3.52
CA ALA A 70 -3.91 12.94 4.37
C ALA A 70 -3.44 11.58 4.90
N VAL A 71 -4.37 10.76 5.42
CA VAL A 71 -4.06 9.38 5.86
C VAL A 71 -3.48 8.55 4.73
N PHE A 72 -4.08 8.59 3.53
CA PHE A 72 -3.58 7.89 2.34
C PHE A 72 -2.14 8.29 2.00
N LYS A 73 -1.84 9.60 1.95
CA LYS A 73 -0.50 10.11 1.67
C LYS A 73 0.53 9.59 2.68
N THR A 74 0.21 9.66 3.97
CA THR A 74 1.07 9.17 5.04
C THR A 74 1.34 7.67 4.91
N LEU A 75 0.30 6.86 4.75
CA LEU A 75 0.44 5.41 4.60
C LEU A 75 1.25 5.03 3.36
N ARG A 76 1.03 5.73 2.24
CA ARG A 76 1.77 5.51 1.00
C ARG A 76 3.25 5.87 1.17
N ALA A 77 3.56 6.99 1.82
CA ALA A 77 4.93 7.40 2.12
C ALA A 77 5.64 6.40 3.04
N MET A 78 4.98 5.93 4.10
CA MET A 78 5.53 4.91 5.00
C MET A 78 5.83 3.60 4.25
N LYS A 79 4.92 3.14 3.39
CA LYS A 79 5.12 1.93 2.59
C LYS A 79 6.29 2.07 1.61
N TYR A 80 6.47 3.26 1.03
CA TYR A 80 7.60 3.55 0.16
C TYR A 80 8.92 3.56 0.94
N ALA A 81 8.96 4.24 2.09
CA ALA A 81 10.13 4.28 2.97
C ALA A 81 10.54 2.88 3.45
N GLN A 82 9.57 2.03 3.79
CA GLN A 82 9.83 0.63 4.15
C GLN A 82 10.50 -0.13 3.01
N LYS A 83 9.97 -0.02 1.78
CA LYS A 83 10.58 -0.67 0.60
C LYS A 83 12.01 -0.20 0.33
N LEU A 84 12.27 1.11 0.50
CA LEU A 84 13.61 1.65 0.36
C LEU A 84 14.57 1.06 1.39
N ARG A 85 14.17 1.04 2.66
CA ARG A 85 14.97 0.44 3.74
C ARG A 85 15.27 -1.03 3.47
N ASP A 86 14.25 -1.79 3.09
CA ASP A 86 14.39 -3.23 2.83
C ASP A 86 15.33 -3.46 1.62
N SER A 87 15.35 -2.56 0.64
CA SER A 87 16.26 -2.62 -0.51
C SER A 87 17.70 -2.21 -0.14
N LEU A 88 17.88 -1.23 0.76
CA LEU A 88 19.20 -0.80 1.24
C LEU A 88 19.90 -1.92 2.02
N SER A 89 19.18 -2.64 2.90
CA SER A 89 19.74 -3.79 3.63
C SER A 89 20.37 -4.83 2.70
N VAL A 90 19.69 -5.13 1.59
CA VAL A 90 20.19 -6.09 0.59
C VAL A 90 21.47 -5.58 -0.09
N ILE A 91 21.58 -4.27 -0.33
CA ILE A 91 22.77 -3.67 -0.94
C ILE A 91 23.95 -3.71 0.04
N ASP A 92 23.71 -3.37 1.31
CA ASP A 92 24.76 -3.39 2.34
C ASP A 92 25.29 -4.82 2.55
N GLU A 93 24.42 -5.81 2.68
CA GLU A 93 24.79 -7.22 2.79
C GLU A 93 25.60 -7.69 1.56
N ALA A 94 25.17 -7.34 0.34
CA ALA A 94 25.87 -7.69 -0.87
C ALA A 94 27.27 -7.03 -0.96
N SER A 95 27.39 -5.78 -0.51
CA SER A 95 28.66 -5.03 -0.45
C SER A 95 29.65 -5.66 0.53
N GLU A 96 29.17 -6.10 1.71
CA GLU A 96 29.99 -6.81 2.69
C GLU A 96 30.50 -8.15 2.13
N VAL A 97 29.61 -8.96 1.53
CA VAL A 97 29.99 -10.24 0.91
C VAL A 97 31.00 -10.04 -0.23
N ALA A 98 30.76 -9.08 -1.12
CA ALA A 98 31.69 -8.75 -2.20
C ALA A 98 33.08 -8.35 -1.66
N SER A 99 33.12 -7.55 -0.59
CA SER A 99 34.36 -7.13 0.07
C SER A 99 35.12 -8.31 0.68
N VAL A 100 34.43 -9.29 1.26
CA VAL A 100 35.05 -10.52 1.79
C VAL A 100 35.64 -11.37 0.65
N LEU A 101 34.91 -11.53 -0.45
CA LEU A 101 35.35 -12.29 -1.62
C LEU A 101 36.57 -11.66 -2.29
N LEU A 102 36.60 -10.33 -2.44
CA LEU A 102 37.74 -9.60 -3.00
C LEU A 102 38.98 -9.71 -2.11
N LYS A 103 38.82 -9.72 -0.78
CA LYS A 103 39.95 -9.88 0.17
C LYS A 103 40.51 -11.31 0.19
N HIS A 104 39.72 -12.32 -0.18
CA HIS A 104 40.12 -13.73 -0.13
C HIS A 104 40.63 -14.30 -1.46
N ASN A 105 40.85 -13.50 -2.51
CA ASN A 105 41.38 -13.99 -3.79
C ASN A 105 42.92 -14.02 -3.78
N PRO A 106 43.61 -15.16 -3.52
CA PRO A 106 45.05 -15.21 -3.30
C PRO A 106 45.84 -15.50 -4.60
N GLN A 107 45.23 -15.42 -5.78
CA GLN A 107 45.89 -15.78 -7.04
C GLN A 107 45.84 -14.66 -8.06
N GLY A 108 46.65 -13.64 -7.77
CA GLY A 108 47.18 -12.69 -8.73
C GLY A 108 48.70 -12.56 -8.60
N LYS A 109 49.41 -13.64 -8.24
CA LYS A 109 50.89 -13.64 -8.27
C LYS A 109 51.33 -13.94 -9.70
N LYS A 110 51.58 -12.86 -10.43
CA LYS A 110 52.29 -12.82 -11.71
C LYS A 110 53.50 -13.76 -11.67
N ARG A 111 53.58 -14.67 -12.66
CA ARG A 111 54.83 -15.26 -13.15
C ARG A 111 54.95 -14.87 -14.61
#